data_AF-A0A417YH96-F1
#
_entry.id   AF-A0A417YH96-F1
#
_cell.length_a   1.000
_cell.length_b   1.000
_cell.length_c   1.000
_cell.angle_alpha   90.00
_cell.angle_beta   90.00
_cell.angle_gamma   90.00
#
_symmetry.space_group_name_H-M   'P 1'
#
loop_
_entity.id
_entity.type
_entity.pdbx_description
1 polymer ?
#
loop_
_entity_poly.entity_id
_entity_poly.type
_entity_poly.pdbx_seq_one_letter_code
_entity_poly.pdbx_strand_id
1 'polypeptide(L)'
;METPACAYCKKQWSYLTTLRNLFRIKMSCPHCGKENYYDSGASNSFLALMIAPALIIIGAFLNLPLGWLIGISLILILIHFLLYPFRTNVRKAD
;
A
#
# COMPACT_ATOMS: atom_id res chain seq x y z
N MET A 1 -6.31 13.38 -1.93
CA MET A 1 -5.88 12.01 -1.54
C MET A 1 -5.84 12.00 -0.03
N GLU A 2 -6.65 11.18 0.62
CA GLU A 2 -6.79 11.19 2.08
C GLU A 2 -6.06 10.00 2.70
N THR A 3 -5.35 10.24 3.80
CA THR A 3 -4.68 9.18 4.59
C THR A 3 -5.69 8.53 5.55
N PRO A 4 -5.39 7.33 6.10
CA PRO A 4 -6.30 6.68 7.02
C PRO A 4 -6.62 7.54 8.24
N ALA A 5 -7.89 7.55 8.61
CA ALA A 5 -8.37 8.10 9.87
C ALA A 5 -8.42 7.01 10.94
N CYS A 6 -7.95 7.32 12.16
CA CYS A 6 -8.01 6.39 13.29
C CYS A 6 -9.44 5.89 13.54
N ALA A 7 -9.63 4.58 13.73
CA ALA A 7 -10.95 4.01 13.94
C ALA A 7 -11.61 4.47 15.27
N TYR A 8 -10.81 4.93 16.24
CA TYR A 8 -11.27 5.42 17.54
C TYR A 8 -11.49 6.92 17.59
N CYS A 9 -10.45 7.73 17.31
CA CYS A 9 -10.50 9.19 17.49
C CYS A 9 -10.80 9.96 16.19
N LYS A 10 -10.92 9.27 15.06
CA LYS A 10 -11.23 9.84 13.73
C LYS A 10 -10.24 10.90 13.20
N LYS A 11 -9.14 11.16 13.93
CA LYS A 11 -8.05 12.00 13.43
C LYS A 11 -7.29 11.29 12.30
N GLN A 12 -7.02 12.03 11.23
CA GLN A 12 -6.20 11.55 10.11
C GLN A 12 -4.74 11.37 10.54
N TRP A 13 -4.11 10.32 10.02
CA TRP A 13 -2.69 10.09 10.21
C TRP A 13 -1.88 10.92 9.22
N SER A 14 -0.70 11.37 9.64
CA SER A 14 0.24 11.95 8.68
C SER A 14 0.69 10.86 7.70
N TYR A 15 1.03 11.25 6.47
CA TYR A 15 1.55 10.34 5.46
C TYR A 15 2.76 9.53 5.97
N LEU A 16 3.71 10.21 6.66
CA LEU A 16 4.89 9.59 7.25
C LEU A 16 4.53 8.57 8.34
N THR A 17 3.53 8.88 9.18
CA THR A 17 3.03 7.94 10.19
C THR A 17 2.46 6.70 9.52
N THR A 18 1.64 6.86 8.48
CA THR A 18 1.05 5.73 7.75
C THR A 18 2.12 4.86 7.09
N LEU A 19 3.15 5.46 6.47
CA LEU A 19 4.29 4.72 5.92
C LEU A 19 5.08 3.96 6.99
N ARG A 20 5.33 4.56 8.16
CA ARG A 20 6.00 3.85 9.26
C ARG A 20 5.20 2.65 9.77
N ASN A 21 3.87 2.74 9.68
CA ASN A 21 2.94 1.71 10.11
C ASN A 21 2.69 0.63 9.05
N LEU A 22 3.15 0.81 7.81
CA LEU A 22 2.93 -0.09 6.68
C LEU A 22 3.39 -1.53 6.93
N PHE A 23 4.48 -1.69 7.68
CA PHE A 23 5.07 -2.99 8.01
C PHE A 23 4.66 -3.49 9.40
N ARG A 24 3.74 -2.81 10.08
CA ARG A 24 3.28 -3.18 11.41
C ARG A 24 1.90 -3.84 11.31
N ILE A 25 1.77 -4.99 11.98
CA ILE A 25 0.48 -5.67 12.10
C ILE A 25 -0.45 -4.83 12.99
N LYS A 26 0.04 -4.42 14.17
CA LYS A 26 -0.65 -3.52 15.10
C LYS A 26 -0.12 -2.11 14.96
N MET A 27 -1.00 -1.16 14.71
CA MET A 27 -0.64 0.23 14.47
C MET A 27 -1.20 1.13 15.57
N SER A 28 -0.33 1.65 16.44
CA SER A 28 -0.74 2.62 17.45
C SER A 28 -1.00 3.99 16.81
N CYS A 29 -2.13 4.60 17.14
CA CYS A 29 -2.47 5.94 16.68
C CYS A 29 -1.62 7.00 17.42
N PRO A 30 -0.94 7.92 16.71
CA PRO A 30 -0.09 8.93 17.34
C PRO A 30 -0.89 9.98 18.14
N HIS A 31 -2.21 10.06 17.92
CA HIS A 31 -3.06 11.08 18.55
C HIS A 31 -3.76 10.60 19.82
N CYS A 32 -4.08 9.31 19.93
CA CYS A 32 -4.83 8.75 21.07
C CYS A 32 -4.24 7.46 21.65
N GLY A 33 -3.14 6.94 21.09
CA GLY A 33 -2.45 5.74 21.57
C GLY A 33 -3.14 4.40 21.28
N LYS A 34 -4.44 4.41 20.92
CA LYS A 34 -5.21 3.18 20.61
C LYS A 34 -4.60 2.43 19.41
N GLU A 35 -4.58 1.11 19.50
CA GLU A 35 -4.11 0.22 18.43
C GLU A 35 -5.18 0.01 17.35
N ASN A 36 -4.77 -0.02 16.09
CA ASN A 36 -5.62 -0.30 14.94
C ASN A 36 -5.00 -1.43 14.10
N TYR A 37 -5.84 -2.19 13.40
CA TYR A 37 -5.42 -3.13 12.35
C TYR A 37 -5.71 -2.54 10.97
N TYR A 38 -5.00 -3.01 9.95
CA TYR A 38 -5.39 -2.74 8.57
C TYR A 38 -6.75 -3.39 8.30
N ASP A 39 -7.64 -2.67 7.62
CA ASP A 39 -8.88 -3.25 7.16
C ASP A 39 -8.62 -4.09 5.91
N SER A 40 -8.82 -5.40 6.02
CA SER A 40 -8.64 -6.36 4.94
C SER A 40 -9.71 -6.25 3.84
N GLY A 41 -10.81 -5.53 4.09
CA GLY A 41 -11.91 -5.37 3.14
C GLY A 41 -11.59 -4.55 1.89
N ALA A 42 -10.47 -3.82 1.87
CA ALA A 42 -10.09 -2.92 0.77
C ALA A 42 -9.09 -3.52 -0.26
N SER A 43 -8.78 -4.82 -0.18
CA SER A 43 -7.61 -5.39 -0.86
C SER A 43 -7.78 -5.66 -2.38
N ASN A 44 -7.86 -4.60 -3.17
CA ASN A 44 -7.37 -4.59 -4.57
C ASN A 44 -5.84 -4.40 -4.64
N SER A 45 -5.18 -4.13 -3.50
CA SER A 45 -3.74 -3.88 -3.44
C SER A 45 -2.90 -5.09 -3.86
N PHE A 46 -3.35 -6.31 -3.58
CA PHE A 46 -2.64 -7.52 -4.00
C PHE A 46 -2.71 -7.70 -5.53
N LEU A 47 -3.88 -7.50 -6.13
CA LEU A 47 -4.06 -7.53 -7.58
C LEU A 47 -3.19 -6.47 -8.28
N ALA A 48 -3.09 -5.27 -7.71
CA ALA A 48 -2.23 -4.21 -8.24
C ALA A 48 -0.74 -4.62 -8.25
N LEU A 49 -0.30 -5.39 -7.25
CA LEU A 49 1.08 -5.89 -7.19
C LEU A 49 1.36 -6.98 -8.24
N MET A 50 0.34 -7.75 -8.63
CA MET A 50 0.43 -8.79 -9.67
C MET A 50 0.59 -8.23 -11.09
N ILE A 51 0.37 -6.93 -11.30
CA ILE A 51 0.57 -6.27 -12.59
C ILE A 51 2.04 -6.32 -13.02
N ALA A 52 2.98 -6.14 -12.09
CA ALA A 52 4.41 -6.17 -12.39
C ALA A 52 4.89 -7.52 -12.96
N PRO A 53 4.67 -8.67 -12.30
CA PRO A 53 5.04 -9.97 -12.87
C PRO A 53 4.27 -10.29 -14.16
N ALA A 54 3.00 -9.89 -14.27
CA ALA A 54 2.24 -10.07 -15.51
C ALA A 54 2.86 -9.31 -16.69
N LEU A 55 3.28 -8.05 -16.49
CA LEU A 55 3.96 -7.25 -17.52
C LEU A 55 5.28 -7.88 -17.96
N ILE A 56 6.07 -8.42 -17.03
CA ILE A 56 7.32 -9.10 -17.37
C ILE A 56 7.05 -10.36 -18.21
N ILE A 57 6.09 -11.19 -17.80
CA ILE A 57 5.74 -12.42 -18.52
C ILE A 57 5.24 -12.09 -19.93
N ILE A 58 4.26 -11.20 -20.06
CA ILE A 58 3.69 -10.79 -21.35
C ILE A 58 4.78 -10.15 -22.23
N GLY A 59 5.60 -9.25 -21.68
CA GLY A 59 6.66 -8.60 -22.43
C GLY A 59 7.74 -9.58 -22.90
N ALA A 60 8.06 -10.60 -22.11
CA ALA A 60 8.98 -11.67 -22.51
C ALA A 60 8.40 -12.50 -23.68
N PHE A 61 7.11 -12.84 -23.66
CA PHE A 61 6.44 -13.50 -24.79
C PHE A 61 6.46 -12.67 -26.08
N LEU A 62 6.50 -11.35 -25.96
CA LEU A 62 6.57 -10.41 -27.09
C LEU A 62 8.02 -10.08 -27.50
N ASN A 63 9.04 -10.74 -26.94
CA ASN A 63 10.46 -10.48 -27.16
C ASN A 63 10.88 -9.01 -26.88
N LEU A 64 10.22 -8.35 -25.92
CA LEU A 64 10.61 -7.00 -25.51
C LEU A 64 11.92 -7.04 -24.70
N PRO A 65 12.73 -5.96 -24.74
CA PRO A 65 13.96 -5.90 -23.96
C PRO A 65 13.69 -6.01 -22.45
N LEU A 66 14.26 -7.03 -21.83
CA LEU A 66 14.01 -7.34 -20.41
C LEU A 66 14.39 -6.19 -19.47
N GLY A 67 15.46 -5.45 -19.77
CA GLY A 67 15.89 -4.29 -18.98
C GLY A 67 14.82 -3.21 -18.86
N TRP A 68 14.09 -2.94 -19.95
CA TRP A 68 12.98 -1.99 -19.95
C TRP A 68 11.79 -2.50 -19.14
N LEU A 69 11.45 -3.78 -19.27
CA LEU A 69 10.37 -4.41 -18.50
C LEU A 69 10.64 -4.35 -17.00
N ILE A 70 11.87 -4.67 -16.58
CA ILE A 70 12.29 -4.57 -15.18
C ILE A 70 12.21 -3.11 -14.70
N GLY A 71 12.74 -2.17 -15.47
CA GLY A 71 12.70 -0.74 -15.13
C GLY A 71 11.27 -0.21 -14.92
N ILE A 72 10.37 -0.50 -15.86
CA ILE A 72 8.96 -0.10 -15.76
C ILE A 72 8.28 -0.77 -14.55
N SER A 73 8.56 -2.05 -14.32
CA SER A 73 8.00 -2.79 -13.18
C SER A 73 8.41 -2.20 -11.84
N LEU A 74 9.69 -1.83 -11.69
CA LEU A 74 10.20 -1.18 -10.48
C LEU A 74 9.54 0.18 -10.24
N ILE A 75 9.35 0.98 -11.30
CA ILE A 75 8.67 2.28 -11.21
C ILE A 75 7.21 2.08 -10.77
N LEU A 76 6.49 1.10 -11.34
CA LEU A 76 5.11 0.82 -10.97
C LEU A 76 4.99 0.36 -9.51
N ILE A 77 5.90 -0.51 -9.05
CA ILE A 77 5.95 -0.93 -7.65
C ILE A 77 6.21 0.26 -6.74
N LEU A 78 7.15 1.15 -7.09
CA LEU A 78 7.44 2.35 -6.31
C LEU A 78 6.22 3.27 -6.21
N ILE A 79 5.53 3.53 -7.33
CA ILE A 79 4.28 4.31 -7.35
C ILE A 79 3.21 3.65 -6.48
N HIS A 80 3.08 2.32 -6.55
CA HIS A 80 2.12 1.58 -5.72
C HIS A 80 2.36 1.81 -4.23
N PHE A 81 3.61 1.68 -3.75
CA PHE A 81 3.96 1.95 -2.35
C PHE A 81 3.75 3.41 -1.96
N LEU A 82 4.06 4.36 -2.84
CA LEU A 82 3.82 5.79 -2.59
C LEU A 82 2.33 6.10 -2.43
N LEU A 83 1.48 5.43 -3.19
CA LEU A 83 0.03 5.65 -3.18
C LEU A 83 -0.71 4.81 -2.13
N TYR A 84 -0.08 3.77 -1.59
CA TYR A 84 -0.69 2.85 -0.62
C TYR A 84 -1.28 3.55 0.63
N PRO A 85 -0.61 4.54 1.25
CA PRO A 85 -1.17 5.30 2.36
C PRO A 85 -2.49 6.01 2.06
N PHE A 86 -2.79 6.32 0.80
CA PHE A 86 -4.01 7.02 0.40
C PHE A 86 -5.18 6.09 0.07
N ARG A 87 -4.93 4.77 0.01
CA ARG A 87 -5.91 3.75 -0.35
C ARG A 87 -6.25 2.83 0.81
N THR A 88 -5.63 3.05 1.97
CA THR A 88 -5.78 2.18 3.14
C THR A 88 -6.72 2.77 4.17
N ASN A 89 -7.55 1.89 4.73
CA ASN A 89 -8.36 2.18 5.90
C ASN A 89 -7.89 1.31 7.06
N VAL A 90 -8.17 1.77 8.27
CA VAL A 90 -7.82 1.07 9.51
C VAL A 90 -9.09 0.77 10.30
N ARG A 91 -9.08 -0.36 11.00
CA ARG A 91 -10.16 -0.81 11.89
C ARG A 91 -9.65 -0.93 13.32
N LYS A 92 -10.58 -0.99 14.27
CA LYS A 92 -10.26 -1.17 15.70
C LYS A 92 -9.48 -2.48 15.89
N ALA A 93 -8.48 -2.45 16.76
CA ALA A 93 -7.87 -3.68 17.24
C ALA A 93 -8.75 -4.27 18.33
N ASP A 94 -9.09 -5.56 18.19
CA ASP A 94 -9.86 -6.34 19.16
C ASP A 94 -9.11 -6.47 20.50
#